data_AF-A0A843TYT9-F1
#
_entry.id   AF-A0A843TYT9-F1
#
_cell.length_a   1.000
_cell.length_b   1.000
_cell.length_c   1.000
_cell.angle_alpha   90.00
_cell.angle_beta   90.00
_cell.angle_gamma   90.00
#
_symmetry.space_group_name_H-M   'P 1'
#
loop_
_entity.id
_entity.type
_entity.pdbx_description
1 polymer ?
#
loop_
_entity_poly.entity_id
_entity_poly.type
_entity_poly.pdbx_seq_one_letter_code
_entity_poly.pdbx_strand_id
1 'polypeptide(L)'
;MAHVNTVIVGLGAGLLPMSLHGCLPFLDIEVVELDAVILDLAKNYFGFIADGNLKVHIADGIQFIQGASSAESSVSDLKTDPANEYAELPKRVGTKSLLSGESCFGFRILIVDADASDVSSGLTCPPAEFLEEPFLLSVREFVGEGGLFVINLVFNHLFSLELEEDVNEVIFALPSATCIHVDKFPEVAVQFQGLLKFNCPESFNIVQAN
;
A
#
# COMPACT_ATOMS: atom_id res chain seq x y z
N MET A 1 0.21 25.84 7.19
CA MET A 1 1.09 24.66 7.32
C MET A 1 0.89 23.85 6.05
N ALA A 2 1.91 23.24 5.47
CA ALA A 2 1.70 22.38 4.30
C ALA A 2 0.97 21.12 4.77
N HIS A 3 -0.14 20.78 4.11
CA HIS A 3 -0.87 19.55 4.37
C HIS A 3 -0.24 18.39 3.62
N VAL A 4 -0.24 17.19 4.22
CA VAL A 4 0.32 15.97 3.64
C VAL A 4 -0.82 15.05 3.26
N ASN A 5 -0.94 14.72 1.97
CA ASN A 5 -1.97 13.82 1.49
C ASN A 5 -1.63 12.37 1.88
N THR A 6 -2.55 11.72 2.59
CA THR A 6 -2.40 10.37 3.13
C THR A 6 -3.59 9.53 2.70
N VAL A 7 -3.33 8.46 1.95
CA VAL A 7 -4.35 7.46 1.61
C VAL A 7 -4.17 6.23 2.50
N ILE A 8 -5.26 5.75 3.07
CA ILE A 8 -5.29 4.52 3.87
C ILE A 8 -6.26 3.54 3.22
N VAL A 9 -5.77 2.40 2.74
CA VAL A 9 -6.60 1.31 2.24
C VAL A 9 -6.93 0.38 3.39
N GLY A 10 -8.22 0.26 3.72
CA GLY A 10 -8.73 -0.46 4.89
C GLY A 10 -9.14 0.50 6.00
N LEU A 11 -10.44 0.54 6.33
CA LEU A 11 -10.96 1.33 7.44
C LEU A 11 -10.95 0.52 8.74
N GLY A 12 -11.41 -0.73 8.68
CA GLY A 12 -11.67 -1.55 9.87
C GLY A 12 -12.57 -0.84 10.87
N ALA A 13 -12.21 -0.88 12.17
CA ALA A 13 -12.92 -0.12 13.20
C ALA A 13 -12.67 1.40 13.16
N GLY A 14 -11.81 1.89 12.25
CA GLY A 14 -11.46 3.30 12.12
C GLY A 14 -10.37 3.78 13.09
N LEU A 15 -9.74 2.87 13.84
CA LEU A 15 -8.76 3.22 14.89
C LEU A 15 -7.49 3.88 14.32
N LEU A 16 -6.90 3.28 13.28
CA LEU A 16 -5.70 3.81 12.63
C LEU A 16 -5.94 5.21 12.05
N PRO A 17 -6.95 5.45 11.18
CA PRO A 17 -7.20 6.78 10.64
C PRO A 17 -7.53 7.81 11.74
N MET A 18 -8.32 7.44 12.75
CA MET A 18 -8.65 8.36 13.86
C MET A 18 -7.42 8.71 14.71
N SER A 19 -6.54 7.73 14.96
CA SER A 19 -5.29 7.95 15.70
C SER A 19 -4.35 8.88 14.94
N LEU A 20 -4.17 8.65 13.65
CA LEU A 20 -3.34 9.52 12.79
C LEU A 20 -3.94 10.93 12.70
N HIS A 21 -5.25 11.05 12.53
CA HIS A 21 -5.95 12.34 12.50
C HIS A 21 -5.76 13.15 13.80
N GLY A 22 -5.85 12.49 14.96
CA GLY A 22 -5.65 13.13 16.26
C GLY A 22 -4.19 13.47 16.58
N CYS A 23 -3.25 12.60 16.20
CA CYS A 23 -1.83 12.76 16.50
C CYS A 23 -1.10 13.67 15.50
N LEU A 24 -1.53 13.68 14.23
CA LEU A 24 -0.89 14.36 13.11
C LEU A 24 -1.93 15.22 12.36
N PRO A 25 -2.41 16.32 12.94
CA PRO A 25 -3.51 17.13 12.39
C PRO A 25 -3.17 17.89 11.09
N PHE A 26 -1.95 17.73 10.59
CA PHE A 26 -1.51 18.25 9.29
C PHE A 26 -1.70 17.25 8.14
N LEU A 27 -2.16 16.02 8.44
CA LEU A 27 -2.50 15.04 7.42
C LEU A 27 -3.89 15.34 6.86
N ASP A 28 -4.01 15.26 5.53
CA ASP A 28 -5.29 15.14 4.84
C ASP A 28 -5.47 13.66 4.50
N ILE A 29 -6.36 12.99 5.24
CA ILE A 29 -6.55 11.54 5.21
C ILE A 29 -7.76 11.16 4.35
N GLU A 30 -7.51 10.35 3.31
CA GLU A 30 -8.55 9.68 2.53
C GLU A 30 -8.49 8.18 2.80
N VAL A 31 -9.50 7.65 3.49
CA VAL A 31 -9.63 6.21 3.74
C VAL A 31 -10.41 5.57 2.60
N VAL A 32 -9.92 4.47 2.06
CA VAL A 32 -10.59 3.65 1.04
C VAL A 32 -11.00 2.34 1.68
N GLU A 33 -12.30 2.09 1.73
CA GLU A 33 -12.89 0.89 2.33
C GLU A 33 -13.72 0.15 1.27
N LEU A 34 -13.57 -1.17 1.19
CA LEU A 34 -14.28 -1.98 0.20
C LEU A 34 -15.75 -2.18 0.59
N ASP A 35 -16.02 -2.36 1.88
CA ASP A 35 -17.35 -2.70 2.40
C ASP A 35 -18.01 -1.53 3.14
N ALA A 36 -19.12 -1.03 2.60
CA ALA A 36 -19.92 0.03 3.23
C ALA A 36 -20.43 -0.33 4.64
N VAL A 37 -20.64 -1.62 4.93
CA VAL A 37 -21.05 -2.09 6.25
C VAL A 37 -19.97 -1.79 7.30
N ILE A 38 -18.69 -1.89 6.93
CA ILE A 38 -17.57 -1.57 7.84
C ILE A 38 -17.59 -0.08 8.20
N LEU A 39 -17.88 0.81 7.25
CA LEU A 39 -18.05 2.24 7.53
C LEU A 39 -19.22 2.52 8.49
N ASP A 40 -20.35 1.85 8.30
CA ASP A 40 -21.49 1.98 9.19
C ASP A 40 -21.17 1.47 10.60
N LEU A 41 -20.43 0.36 10.71
CA LEU A 41 -19.99 -0.17 11.99
C LEU A 41 -19.02 0.79 12.69
N ALA A 42 -18.01 1.30 11.98
CA ALA A 42 -17.03 2.25 12.48
C ALA A 42 -17.72 3.50 13.07
N LYS A 43 -18.68 4.08 12.34
CA LYS A 43 -19.43 5.27 12.79
C LYS A 43 -20.34 4.99 13.97
N ASN A 44 -21.11 3.90 13.91
CA ASN A 44 -22.19 3.66 14.88
C ASN A 44 -21.69 3.02 16.19
N TYR A 45 -20.57 2.30 16.16
CA TYR A 45 -20.10 1.51 17.30
C TYR A 45 -18.67 1.83 17.77
N PHE A 46 -17.80 2.33 16.89
CA PHE A 46 -16.39 2.58 17.21
C PHE A 46 -16.02 4.06 17.29
N GLY A 47 -16.98 4.96 17.12
CA GLY A 47 -16.78 6.41 17.29
C GLY A 47 -15.96 7.04 16.16
N PHE A 48 -15.95 6.44 14.97
CA PHE A 48 -15.32 7.03 13.80
C PHE A 48 -16.07 8.30 13.35
N ILE A 49 -15.33 9.40 13.20
CA ILE A 49 -15.87 10.72 12.82
C ILE A 49 -15.07 11.25 11.63
N ALA A 50 -15.72 11.32 10.47
CA ALA A 50 -15.18 12.00 9.30
C ALA A 50 -15.40 13.52 9.40
N ASP A 51 -14.48 14.29 8.83
CA ASP A 51 -14.55 15.75 8.77
C ASP A 51 -13.90 16.31 7.48
N GLY A 52 -13.44 17.56 7.50
CA GLY A 52 -12.80 18.18 6.35
C GLY A 52 -11.46 17.56 5.95
N ASN A 53 -10.72 17.02 6.91
CA ASN A 53 -9.36 16.50 6.77
C ASN A 53 -9.31 14.96 6.92
N LEU A 54 -10.41 14.31 7.32
CA LEU A 54 -10.55 12.84 7.32
C LEU A 54 -11.82 12.43 6.55
N LYS A 55 -11.65 11.79 5.39
CA LYS A 55 -12.73 11.34 4.49
C LYS A 55 -12.69 9.83 4.28
N VAL A 56 -13.83 9.26 3.87
CA VAL A 56 -13.94 7.84 3.52
C VAL A 56 -14.57 7.67 2.14
N HIS A 57 -13.99 6.78 1.34
CA HIS A 57 -14.42 6.38 0.02
C HIS A 57 -14.78 4.90 0.05
N ILE A 58 -16.01 4.55 -0.36
CA ILE A 58 -16.38 3.15 -0.58
C ILE A 58 -15.94 2.75 -1.98
N ALA A 59 -14.83 2.03 -2.08
CA ALA A 59 -14.21 1.64 -3.34
C ALA A 59 -13.18 0.51 -3.14
N ASP A 60 -12.80 -0.11 -4.25
CA ASP A 60 -11.66 -1.03 -4.30
C ASP A 60 -10.33 -0.25 -4.23
N GLY A 61 -9.47 -0.60 -3.27
CA GLY A 61 -8.20 0.09 -3.03
C GLY A 61 -7.21 0.02 -4.20
N ILE A 62 -7.16 -1.11 -4.90
CA ILE A 62 -6.27 -1.29 -6.06
C ILE A 62 -6.72 -0.38 -7.19
N GLN A 63 -8.02 -0.39 -7.51
CA GLN A 63 -8.59 0.47 -8.55
C GLN A 63 -8.47 1.95 -8.20
N PHE A 64 -8.62 2.31 -6.92
CA PHE A 64 -8.48 3.68 -6.45
C PHE A 64 -7.06 4.22 -6.73
N ILE A 65 -6.03 3.47 -6.35
CA ILE A 65 -4.62 3.88 -6.57
C ILE A 65 -4.28 3.91 -8.07
N GLN A 66 -4.67 2.90 -8.84
CA GLN A 66 -4.43 2.87 -10.29
C GLN A 66 -5.11 4.03 -11.04
N GLY A 67 -6.32 4.40 -10.62
CA GLY A 67 -7.05 5.54 -11.17
C GLY A 67 -6.37 6.89 -10.87
N ALA A 68 -5.79 7.03 -9.68
CA ALA A 68 -5.06 8.23 -9.28
C ALA A 68 -3.74 8.40 -10.06
N SER A 69 -2.96 7.32 -10.25
CA SER A 69 -1.71 7.36 -11.03
C SER A 69 -1.94 7.70 -12.51
N SER A 70 -3.03 7.19 -13.09
CA SER A 70 -3.39 7.45 -14.49
C SER A 70 -3.85 8.90 -14.75
N ALA A 71 -4.47 9.54 -13.75
CA ALA A 71 -4.95 10.91 -13.87
C ALA A 71 -3.82 11.95 -13.87
N GLU A 72 -2.68 11.66 -13.26
CA GLU A 72 -1.53 12.58 -13.21
C GLU A 72 -0.64 12.52 -14.47
N SER A 73 -0.66 11.39 -15.18
CA SER A 73 0.16 11.18 -16.40
C SER A 73 -0.40 11.87 -17.64
N SER A 74 -1.61 12.44 -17.59
CA SER A 74 -2.27 13.08 -18.74
C SER A 74 -2.05 14.60 -18.86
N VAL A 75 -1.14 15.19 -18.07
CA VAL A 75 -0.89 16.65 -18.05
C VAL A 75 0.34 17.09 -18.88
N SER A 76 1.16 16.18 -19.43
CA SER A 76 2.39 16.58 -20.17
C SER A 76 2.33 16.59 -21.70
N ASP A 77 1.22 16.28 -22.36
CA ASP A 77 1.16 16.29 -23.84
C ASP A 77 -0.06 17.05 -24.40
N LEU A 78 -0.11 18.37 -24.20
CA LEU A 78 -0.92 19.24 -25.05
C LEU A 78 -0.06 19.74 -26.22
N LYS A 79 -0.03 18.97 -27.31
CA LYS A 79 0.12 19.54 -28.64
C LYS A 79 -1.25 20.05 -29.09
N THR A 80 -1.35 21.36 -29.22
CA THR A 80 -2.40 22.07 -29.95
C THR A 80 -2.53 21.54 -31.37
N ASP A 81 -3.74 21.16 -31.78
CA ASP A 81 -4.34 21.68 -33.02
C ASP A 81 -5.88 21.51 -33.04
N PRO A 82 -6.61 22.39 -33.74
CA PRO A 82 -8.05 22.58 -33.57
C PRO A 82 -8.92 21.77 -34.55
N ALA A 83 -10.20 21.66 -34.18
CA ALA A 83 -11.37 21.24 -34.97
C ALA A 83 -11.63 19.73 -35.11
N ASN A 84 -12.61 19.21 -34.36
CA ASN A 84 -13.88 18.83 -34.98
C ASN A 84 -15.02 18.62 -33.98
N GLU A 85 -16.22 18.84 -34.49
CA GLU A 85 -17.53 18.95 -33.86
C GLU A 85 -18.28 17.59 -33.73
N TYR A 86 -19.11 17.48 -32.69
CA TYR A 86 -20.24 16.55 -32.42
C TYR A 86 -20.04 15.02 -32.35
N ALA A 87 -20.24 14.45 -31.14
CA ALA A 87 -21.25 13.40 -30.86
C ALA A 87 -21.35 13.13 -29.33
N GLU A 88 -22.57 13.18 -28.78
CA GLU A 88 -22.89 12.96 -27.36
C GLU A 88 -22.72 11.48 -26.93
N LEU A 89 -22.13 11.25 -25.75
CA LEU A 89 -22.14 9.97 -25.03
C LEU A 89 -22.68 10.15 -23.58
N PRO A 90 -23.25 9.08 -22.96
CA PRO A 90 -24.15 9.21 -21.82
C PRO A 90 -23.42 9.51 -20.51
N LYS A 91 -24.08 10.34 -19.69
CA LYS A 91 -23.68 10.78 -18.34
C LYS A 91 -23.37 9.58 -17.42
N ARG A 92 -22.08 9.32 -17.16
CA ARG A 92 -21.65 8.58 -15.97
C ARG A 92 -21.65 9.55 -14.78
N VAL A 93 -22.34 9.14 -13.72
CA VAL A 93 -22.43 9.85 -12.44
C VAL A 93 -21.01 9.99 -11.88
N GLY A 94 -20.50 11.21 -11.89
CA GLY A 94 -19.15 11.51 -11.43
C GLY A 94 -19.08 11.59 -9.91
N THR A 95 -18.26 10.73 -9.31
CA THR A 95 -17.64 10.96 -8.01
C THR A 95 -16.60 12.06 -8.16
N LYS A 96 -17.03 13.32 -8.05
CA LYS A 96 -16.13 14.46 -7.86
C LYS A 96 -15.71 14.55 -6.39
N SER A 97 -14.54 13.99 -6.08
CA SER A 97 -13.64 14.46 -5.02
C SER A 97 -12.25 14.51 -5.69
N LEU A 98 -11.95 15.60 -6.39
CA LEU A 98 -11.23 16.78 -5.88
C LEU A 98 -9.76 16.48 -5.50
N LEU A 99 -8.97 15.99 -6.47
CA LEU A 99 -7.57 16.44 -6.65
C LEU A 99 -7.52 17.91 -7.18
N SER A 100 -8.53 18.73 -6.84
CA SER A 100 -8.60 20.10 -7.33
C SER A 100 -7.90 21.04 -6.35
N GLY A 101 -6.73 21.50 -6.76
CA GLY A 101 -6.08 22.65 -6.14
C GLY A 101 -4.59 22.48 -6.08
N GLU A 102 -3.92 22.90 -7.16
CA GLU A 102 -2.47 23.02 -7.32
C GLU A 102 -1.71 21.69 -7.31
N SER A 103 -1.05 21.39 -8.43
CA SER A 103 0.00 20.39 -8.53
C SER A 103 1.18 20.82 -7.64
N CYS A 104 1.07 20.63 -6.34
CA CYS A 104 2.26 20.52 -5.53
C CYS A 104 2.70 19.05 -5.65
N PHE A 105 3.95 18.84 -6.05
CA PHE A 105 4.68 17.61 -5.78
C PHE A 105 4.82 17.45 -4.25
N GLY A 106 3.68 17.28 -3.58
CA GLY A 106 3.56 17.15 -2.16
C GLY A 106 3.95 15.73 -1.78
N PHE A 107 4.64 15.62 -0.65
CA PHE A 107 4.90 14.34 -0.01
C PHE A 107 3.57 13.60 0.17
N ARG A 108 3.45 12.40 -0.41
CA ARG A 108 2.28 11.54 -0.32
C ARG A 108 2.59 10.33 0.53
N ILE A 109 1.60 9.90 1.31
CA ILE A 109 1.65 8.68 2.10
C ILE A 109 0.58 7.72 1.57
N LEU A 110 0.95 6.47 1.34
CA LEU A 110 0.02 5.38 1.15
C LEU A 110 0.22 4.35 2.26
N ILE A 111 -0.85 4.02 2.97
CA ILE A 111 -0.88 2.95 3.97
C ILE A 111 -1.85 1.88 3.49
N VAL A 112 -1.42 0.63 3.42
CA VAL A 112 -2.28 -0.52 3.10
C VAL A 112 -2.43 -1.38 4.35
N ASP A 113 -3.63 -1.38 4.91
CA ASP A 113 -4.05 -2.17 6.08
C ASP A 113 -5.35 -2.92 5.75
N ALA A 114 -5.31 -3.69 4.65
CA ALA A 114 -6.43 -4.49 4.19
C ALA A 114 -6.28 -5.94 4.65
N ASP A 115 -7.33 -6.54 5.20
CA ASP A 115 -7.33 -7.97 5.56
C ASP A 115 -7.54 -8.84 4.32
N ALA A 116 -6.86 -10.00 4.25
CA ALA A 116 -7.08 -10.99 3.21
C ALA A 116 -8.17 -11.96 3.66
N SER A 117 -9.28 -12.01 2.91
CA SER A 117 -10.35 -12.96 3.19
C SER A 117 -9.97 -14.42 2.88
N ASP A 118 -8.87 -14.66 2.16
CA ASP A 118 -8.39 -15.99 1.80
C ASP A 118 -7.16 -16.39 2.61
N VAL A 119 -7.35 -17.34 3.53
CA VAL A 119 -6.30 -17.93 4.41
C VAL A 119 -5.44 -18.99 3.70
N SER A 120 -5.74 -19.35 2.44
CA SER A 120 -5.09 -20.47 1.74
C SER A 120 -3.64 -20.19 1.33
N SER A 121 -3.24 -18.92 1.22
CA SER A 121 -1.93 -18.48 0.75
C SER A 121 -0.86 -18.39 1.86
N GLY A 122 -1.26 -18.49 3.14
CA GLY A 122 -0.38 -18.24 4.30
C GLY A 122 -0.04 -16.76 4.54
N LEU A 123 -0.50 -15.87 3.66
CA LEU A 123 -0.50 -14.41 3.78
C LEU A 123 -1.93 -13.99 4.15
N THR A 124 -2.12 -13.48 5.36
CA THR A 124 -3.46 -13.07 5.84
C THR A 124 -3.69 -11.58 5.74
N CYS A 125 -2.65 -10.77 5.55
CA CYS A 125 -2.77 -9.33 5.36
C CYS A 125 -1.54 -8.85 4.57
N PRO A 126 -1.71 -8.17 3.42
CA PRO A 126 -2.94 -7.93 2.67
C PRO A 126 -3.29 -9.04 1.66
N PRO A 127 -4.42 -8.94 0.93
CA PRO A 127 -4.65 -9.75 -0.27
C PRO A 127 -3.42 -9.73 -1.20
N ALA A 128 -3.12 -10.86 -1.83
CA ALA A 128 -1.89 -11.04 -2.62
C ALA A 128 -1.77 -10.01 -3.76
N GLU A 129 -2.90 -9.53 -4.29
CA GLU A 129 -2.96 -8.52 -5.34
C GLU A 129 -2.30 -7.19 -4.96
N PHE A 130 -2.21 -6.86 -3.67
CA PHE A 130 -1.47 -5.69 -3.16
C PHE A 130 0.06 -5.87 -3.17
N LEU A 131 0.55 -7.07 -3.46
CA LEU A 131 1.98 -7.40 -3.56
C LEU A 131 2.42 -7.69 -4.99
N GLU A 132 1.49 -7.76 -5.93
CA GLU A 132 1.79 -8.01 -7.33
C GLU A 132 2.47 -6.79 -7.99
N GLU A 133 3.42 -7.05 -8.89
CA GLU A 133 4.20 -6.03 -9.59
C GLU A 133 3.36 -4.90 -10.21
N PRO A 134 2.22 -5.16 -10.89
CA PRO A 134 1.40 -4.09 -11.46
C PRO A 134 0.86 -3.10 -10.43
N PHE A 135 0.49 -3.58 -9.25
CA PHE A 135 0.05 -2.71 -8.17
C PHE A 135 1.22 -1.91 -7.60
N LEU A 136 2.36 -2.54 -7.34
CA LEU A 136 3.54 -1.87 -6.80
C LEU A 136 4.09 -0.78 -7.74
N LEU A 137 4.01 -0.99 -9.06
CA LEU A 137 4.32 0.05 -10.05
C LEU A 137 3.36 1.24 -9.94
N SER A 138 2.06 0.96 -9.76
CA SER A 138 1.05 2.00 -9.57
C SER A 138 1.28 2.79 -8.27
N VAL A 139 1.69 2.10 -7.20
CA VAL A 139 2.06 2.72 -5.92
C VAL A 139 3.27 3.63 -6.07
N ARG A 140 4.31 3.20 -6.80
CA ARG A 140 5.50 4.03 -7.06
C ARG A 140 5.13 5.35 -7.73
N GLU A 141 4.27 5.29 -8.74
CA GLU A 141 3.78 6.49 -9.44
C GLU A 141 2.91 7.35 -8.52
N PHE A 142 2.01 6.73 -7.76
CA PHE A 142 1.10 7.41 -6.84
C PHE A 142 1.82 8.11 -5.69
N VAL A 143 2.80 7.47 -5.06
CA VAL A 143 3.51 8.03 -3.91
C VAL A 143 4.51 9.10 -4.35
N GLY A 144 5.07 8.96 -5.55
CA GLY A 144 6.03 9.91 -6.11
C GLY A 144 7.38 9.91 -5.39
N GLU A 145 8.29 10.75 -5.87
CA GLU A 145 9.63 10.85 -5.28
C GLU A 145 9.58 11.41 -3.85
N GLY A 146 10.25 10.70 -2.94
CA GLY A 146 10.32 11.08 -1.53
C GLY A 146 9.06 10.79 -0.73
N GLY A 147 7.99 10.25 -1.32
CA GLY A 147 6.80 9.85 -0.56
C GLY A 147 7.01 8.54 0.23
N LEU A 148 6.01 8.16 1.02
CA LEU A 148 6.06 7.01 1.92
C LEU A 148 5.00 5.96 1.55
N PHE A 149 5.42 4.71 1.40
CA PHE A 149 4.55 3.55 1.30
C PHE A 149 4.69 2.67 2.53
N VAL A 150 3.58 2.39 3.20
CA VAL A 150 3.49 1.51 4.37
C VAL A 150 2.49 0.41 4.04
N ILE A 151 2.82 -0.82 4.36
CA ILE A 151 1.95 -1.98 4.15
C ILE A 151 2.00 -2.84 5.41
N ASN A 152 0.84 -3.15 5.98
CA ASN A 152 0.73 -4.11 7.06
C ASN A 152 0.87 -5.51 6.48
N LEU A 153 1.83 -6.28 6.99
CA LEU A 153 2.10 -7.65 6.55
C LEU A 153 1.96 -8.62 7.71
N VAL A 154 1.04 -9.57 7.60
CA VAL A 154 0.81 -10.58 8.63
C VAL A 154 1.26 -11.95 8.13
N PHE A 155 2.27 -12.49 8.81
CA PHE A 155 2.83 -13.81 8.58
C PHE A 155 2.85 -14.63 9.87
N ASN A 156 2.62 -15.93 9.76
CA ASN A 156 2.65 -16.83 10.91
C ASN A 156 4.08 -17.12 11.42
N HIS A 157 5.07 -17.08 10.53
CA HIS A 157 6.46 -17.38 10.86
C HIS A 157 7.39 -16.40 10.13
N LEU A 158 7.93 -15.45 10.88
CA LEU A 158 8.86 -14.44 10.39
C LEU A 158 10.26 -14.70 10.94
N PHE A 159 11.27 -14.69 10.07
CA PHE A 159 12.68 -14.77 10.44
C PHE A 159 13.39 -13.59 9.80
N SER A 160 14.35 -13.00 10.48
CA SER A 160 15.18 -11.95 9.88
C SER A 160 16.62 -12.42 9.78
N LEU A 161 17.26 -11.96 8.71
CA LEU A 161 18.69 -12.07 8.51
C LEU A 161 19.23 -10.65 8.41
N GLU A 162 19.93 -10.25 9.47
CA GLU A 162 20.73 -9.04 9.48
C GLU A 162 22.07 -9.38 8.84
N LEU A 163 22.38 -8.70 7.74
CA LEU A 163 23.67 -8.81 7.09
C LEU A 163 24.62 -7.83 7.78
N GLU A 164 25.64 -8.36 8.47
CA GLU A 164 26.72 -7.53 8.99
C GLU A 164 27.36 -6.80 7.79
N GLU A 165 27.18 -5.47 7.74
CA GLU A 165 27.65 -4.49 6.73
C GLU A 165 26.62 -3.96 5.71
N ASP A 166 25.43 -4.55 5.54
CA ASP A 166 24.39 -3.99 4.67
C ASP A 166 23.26 -3.31 5.48
N VAL A 167 22.73 -2.19 4.98
CA VAL A 167 21.56 -1.49 5.59
C VAL A 167 20.25 -2.26 5.34
N ASN A 168 20.28 -3.32 4.53
CA ASN A 168 19.11 -4.08 4.13
C ASN A 168 18.90 -5.26 5.08
N GLU A 169 17.80 -5.25 5.82
CA GLU A 169 17.32 -6.41 6.57
C GLU A 169 16.56 -7.35 5.62
N VAL A 170 16.95 -8.63 5.57
CA VAL A 170 16.24 -9.64 4.78
C VAL A 170 15.26 -10.37 5.68
N ILE A 171 13.97 -10.20 5.42
CA ILE A 171 12.91 -10.85 6.19
C ILE A 171 12.38 -12.05 5.40
N PHE A 172 12.42 -13.23 6.03
CA PHE A 172 11.81 -14.46 5.54
C PHE A 172 10.47 -14.68 6.19
N ALA A 173 9.43 -14.72 5.37
CA ALA A 173 8.13 -15.20 5.78
C ALA A 173 7.91 -16.64 5.31
N LEU A 174 7.63 -17.55 6.24
CA LEU A 174 7.44 -18.96 5.97
C LEU A 174 6.03 -19.42 6.34
N PRO A 175 5.43 -20.36 5.57
CA PRO A 175 4.11 -20.92 5.88
C PRO A 175 4.14 -21.88 7.08
N SER A 176 5.33 -22.29 7.56
CA SER A 176 5.50 -23.16 8.73
C SER A 176 6.82 -22.89 9.47
N ALA A 177 6.85 -23.16 10.79
CA ALA A 177 8.01 -22.97 11.66
C ALA A 177 9.24 -23.82 11.30
N THR A 178 9.05 -24.91 10.55
CA THR A 178 10.11 -25.81 10.10
C THR A 178 10.20 -25.76 8.59
N CYS A 179 11.29 -25.19 8.07
CA CYS A 179 11.49 -25.10 6.63
C CYS A 179 12.51 -26.12 6.09
N ILE A 180 13.55 -26.47 6.87
CA ILE A 180 14.70 -27.19 6.34
C ILE A 180 15.28 -28.12 7.41
N HIS A 181 15.30 -29.44 7.14
CA HIS A 181 16.11 -30.36 7.94
C HIS A 181 17.59 -29.98 7.75
N VAL A 182 18.40 -29.99 8.82
CA VAL A 182 19.83 -29.60 8.79
C VAL A 182 20.59 -30.22 7.62
N ASP A 183 20.24 -31.44 7.25
CA ASP A 183 20.82 -32.20 6.14
C ASP A 183 20.60 -31.58 4.75
N LYS A 184 19.64 -30.66 4.61
CA LYS A 184 19.29 -29.97 3.35
C LYS A 184 19.86 -28.54 3.25
N PHE A 185 20.54 -28.04 4.28
CA PHE A 185 21.14 -26.70 4.26
C PHE A 185 22.09 -26.46 3.07
N PRO A 186 22.96 -27.41 2.66
CA PRO A 186 23.85 -27.18 1.53
C PRO A 186 23.12 -26.96 0.21
N GLU A 187 22.02 -27.67 -0.03
CA GLU A 187 21.22 -27.56 -1.24
C GLU A 187 20.42 -26.26 -1.26
N VAL A 188 19.81 -25.91 -0.11
CA VAL A 188 19.04 -24.67 0.01
C VAL A 188 19.94 -23.44 -0.03
N ALA A 189 21.15 -23.49 0.55
CA ALA A 189 22.12 -22.41 0.47
C ALA A 189 22.48 -22.08 -0.99
N VAL A 190 22.62 -23.09 -1.86
CA VAL A 190 22.89 -22.88 -3.30
C VAL A 190 21.70 -22.23 -4.00
N GLN A 191 20.48 -22.66 -3.71
CA GLN A 191 19.27 -22.05 -4.28
C GLN A 191 19.08 -20.61 -3.79
N PHE A 192 19.33 -20.37 -2.51
CA PHE A 192 19.24 -19.06 -1.88
C PHE A 192 20.32 -18.11 -2.41
N GLN A 193 21.55 -18.59 -2.61
CA GLN A 193 22.62 -17.83 -3.26
C GLN A 193 22.28 -17.47 -4.71
N GLY A 194 21.57 -18.36 -5.42
CA GLY A 194 21.04 -18.10 -6.76
C GLY A 194 19.92 -17.05 -6.79
N LEU A 195 19.09 -16.98 -5.74
CA LEU A 195 18.04 -15.98 -5.56
C LEU A 195 18.62 -14.61 -5.15
N LEU A 196 19.62 -14.60 -4.27
CA LEU A 196 20.20 -13.36 -3.74
C LEU A 196 21.11 -12.65 -4.73
N LYS A 197 21.78 -13.34 -5.67
CA LYS A 197 22.73 -12.75 -6.64
C LYS A 197 23.64 -11.63 -6.06
N PHE A 198 23.95 -11.69 -4.77
CA PHE A 198 24.98 -10.86 -4.15
C PHE A 198 26.29 -11.64 -4.21
N ASN A 199 27.29 -11.04 -4.83
CA ASN A 199 28.67 -11.51 -4.73
C ASN A 199 29.21 -11.12 -3.35
N CYS A 200 28.96 -11.92 -2.31
CA CYS A 200 29.80 -11.81 -1.11
C CYS A 200 29.94 -13.16 -0.39
N PRO A 201 31.17 -13.53 0.03
CA PRO A 201 31.44 -14.79 0.71
C PRO A 201 31.68 -14.53 2.21
N GLU A 202 30.66 -14.40 3.06
CA GLU A 202 30.88 -14.45 4.52
C GLU A 202 29.60 -14.72 5.34
N SER A 203 29.81 -15.03 6.63
CA SER A 203 28.91 -15.71 7.57
C SER A 203 27.58 -15.00 7.88
N PHE A 204 26.52 -15.79 7.99
CA PHE A 204 25.15 -15.35 8.26
C PHE A 204 24.72 -15.69 9.69
N ASN A 205 24.07 -14.74 10.39
CA ASN A 205 23.42 -14.97 11.68
C ASN A 205 21.90 -14.91 11.51
N ILE A 206 21.22 -16.06 11.57
CA ILE A 206 19.75 -16.13 11.49
C ILE A 206 19.17 -15.85 12.87
N VAL A 207 18.31 -14.84 12.98
CA VAL A 207 17.63 -14.48 14.23
C VAL A 207 16.12 -14.60 14.02
N GLN A 208 15.41 -15.08 15.05
CA GLN A 208 13.96 -15.06 15.03
C GLN A 208 13.48 -13.64 15.33
N ALA A 209 12.73 -13.04 14.41
CA ALA A 209 12.10 -11.75 14.64
C ALA A 209 10.96 -11.93 15.66
N ASN A 210 10.98 -11.14 16.74
CA ASN A 210 9.96 -11.17 17.80
C ASN A 210 8.77 -10.28 17.47
#